data_AF-A0A2G9QBG6-F1
#
_entry.id   AF-A0A2G9QBG6-F1
#
_cell.length_a   1.000
_cell.length_b   1.000
_cell.length_c   1.000
_cell.angle_alpha   90.00
_cell.angle_beta   90.00
_cell.angle_gamma   90.00
#
_symmetry.space_group_name_H-M   'P 1'
#
loop_
_entity.id
_entity.type
_entity.pdbx_description
1 polymer ?
#
loop_
_entity_poly.entity_id
_entity_poly.type
_entity_poly.pdbx_seq_one_letter_code
_entity_poly.pdbx_strand_id
1 'polypeptide(L)'
;MRKAGLYQRNSLNALMLKEFATYLHETLEIENYKQEVEDVARFLYFMNPKRANLNFVKKFIYFTYVLNALKHHLKNQTISGYMKHIRRFVRYQLKATNLSVQDPELFQHCTFFMNVTDDMLKRITKLASRENVGKR
;
A
#
# COMPACT_ATOMS: atom_id res chain seq x y z
N MET A 1 5.85 -15.24 7.92
CA MET A 1 5.70 -15.36 6.45
C MET A 1 4.81 -16.54 6.05
N ARG A 2 5.17 -17.82 6.30
CA ARG A 2 4.35 -18.99 5.90
C ARG A 2 2.94 -19.07 6.55
N LYS A 3 2.77 -18.64 7.80
CA LYS A 3 1.54 -18.84 8.59
C LYS A 3 0.48 -17.72 8.50
N ALA A 4 0.72 -16.63 7.76
CA ALA A 4 -0.16 -15.45 7.78
C ALA A 4 -0.91 -15.17 6.46
N GLY A 5 -0.88 -16.08 5.48
CA GLY A 5 -1.61 -15.91 4.19
C GLY A 5 -1.02 -14.85 3.23
N LEU A 6 0.06 -14.16 3.60
CA LEU A 6 0.63 -13.02 2.88
C LEU A 6 1.42 -13.34 1.59
N TYR A 7 1.44 -14.59 1.13
CA TYR A 7 2.10 -14.94 -0.14
C TYR A 7 1.18 -14.87 -1.35
N GLN A 8 -0.14 -14.90 -1.12
CA GLN A 8 -1.09 -14.71 -2.21
C GLN A 8 -1.12 -13.24 -2.63
N ARG A 9 -1.25 -13.03 -3.93
CA ARG A 9 -1.30 -11.71 -4.54
C ARG A 9 -2.27 -11.72 -5.70
N ASN A 10 -2.84 -10.56 -6.01
CA ASN A 10 -3.52 -10.42 -7.28
C ASN A 10 -2.51 -10.60 -8.42
N SER A 11 -3.01 -11.00 -9.59
CA SER A 11 -2.18 -11.12 -10.78
C SER A 11 -1.50 -9.78 -11.08
N LEU A 12 -0.18 -9.79 -11.25
CA LEU A 12 0.59 -8.60 -11.65
C LEU A 12 0.20 -8.14 -13.07
N ASN A 13 -0.51 -8.97 -13.83
CA ASN A 13 -1.06 -8.62 -15.13
C ASN A 13 -2.38 -7.86 -15.06
N ALA A 14 -2.96 -7.64 -13.86
CA ALA A 14 -4.11 -6.77 -13.70
C ALA A 14 -3.76 -5.36 -14.20
N LEU A 15 -4.63 -4.76 -15.00
CA LEU A 15 -4.39 -3.48 -15.68
C LEU A 15 -3.88 -2.41 -14.70
N MET A 16 -4.60 -2.21 -13.60
CA MET A 16 -4.25 -1.24 -12.55
C MET A 16 -2.85 -1.45 -11.93
N LEU A 17 -2.36 -2.69 -11.86
CA LEU A 17 -1.00 -2.99 -11.35
C LEU A 17 0.07 -2.81 -12.44
N LYS A 18 -0.26 -3.11 -13.71
CA LYS A 18 0.62 -2.84 -14.85
C LYS A 18 0.84 -1.36 -15.03
N GLU A 19 -0.23 -0.56 -15.04
CA GLU A 19 -0.14 0.90 -15.21
C GLU A 19 0.62 1.54 -14.04
N PHE A 20 0.42 1.03 -12.82
CA PHE A 20 1.23 1.45 -11.68
C PHE A 20 2.72 1.07 -11.84
N ALA A 21 3.03 -0.13 -12.34
CA ALA A 21 4.40 -0.54 -12.60
C ALA A 21 5.08 0.38 -13.63
N THR A 22 4.39 0.69 -14.73
CA THR A 22 4.82 1.65 -15.75
C THR A 22 5.09 3.02 -15.13
N TYR A 23 4.16 3.54 -14.32
CA TYR A 23 4.35 4.83 -13.65
C TYR A 23 5.58 4.84 -12.72
N LEU A 24 5.80 3.79 -11.93
CA LEU A 24 6.96 3.71 -11.05
C LEU A 24 8.27 3.67 -11.83
N HIS A 25 8.31 2.93 -12.94
CA HIS A 25 9.51 2.73 -13.73
C HIS A 25 9.82 3.93 -14.62
N GLU A 26 8.86 4.39 -15.40
CA GLU A 26 9.07 5.39 -16.46
C GLU A 26 8.90 6.82 -15.95
N THR A 27 8.02 7.06 -14.97
CA THR A 27 7.77 8.42 -14.46
C THR A 27 8.58 8.74 -13.21
N LEU A 28 8.75 7.77 -12.32
CA LEU A 28 9.45 7.98 -11.05
C LEU A 28 10.86 7.37 -11.02
N GLU A 29 11.27 6.65 -12.07
CA GLU A 29 12.61 6.05 -12.21
C GLU A 29 13.05 5.20 -11.01
N ILE A 30 12.09 4.51 -10.37
CA ILE A 30 12.38 3.70 -9.18
C ILE A 30 13.00 2.36 -9.61
N GLU A 31 14.26 2.14 -9.26
CA GLU A 31 14.97 0.90 -9.58
C GLU A 31 14.28 -0.36 -9.05
N ASN A 32 13.83 -0.33 -7.79
CA ASN A 32 13.20 -1.47 -7.11
C ASN A 32 11.66 -1.51 -7.28
N TYR A 33 11.12 -0.94 -8.36
CA TYR A 33 9.67 -0.83 -8.57
C TYR A 33 8.94 -2.18 -8.55
N LYS A 34 9.58 -3.27 -8.99
CA LYS A 34 8.97 -4.61 -9.02
C LYS A 34 8.52 -5.03 -7.62
N GLN A 35 9.39 -4.90 -6.61
CA GLN A 35 9.06 -5.25 -5.23
C GLN A 35 7.87 -4.41 -4.72
N GLU A 36 7.85 -3.12 -5.05
CA GLU A 36 6.76 -2.22 -4.67
C GLU A 36 5.42 -2.66 -5.29
N VAL A 37 5.40 -3.03 -6.57
CA VAL A 37 4.19 -3.56 -7.23
C VAL A 37 3.75 -4.88 -6.59
N GLU A 38 4.68 -5.77 -6.25
CA GLU A 38 4.35 -7.02 -5.59
C GLU A 38 3.75 -6.81 -4.19
N ASP A 39 4.29 -5.87 -3.43
CA ASP A 39 3.80 -5.53 -2.10
C ASP A 39 2.38 -4.97 -2.15
N VAL A 40 2.11 -4.10 -3.12
CA VAL A 40 0.75 -3.61 -3.39
C VAL A 40 -0.16 -4.75 -3.81
N ALA A 41 0.28 -5.64 -4.71
CA ALA A 41 -0.53 -6.77 -5.16
C ALA A 41 -0.89 -7.76 -4.04
N ARG A 42 0.03 -8.00 -3.09
CA ARG A 42 -0.22 -8.80 -1.88
C ARG A 42 -1.24 -8.11 -0.97
N PHE A 43 -1.07 -6.82 -0.74
CA PHE A 43 -1.98 -6.04 0.08
C PHE A 43 -3.40 -6.01 -0.52
N LEU A 44 -3.52 -5.74 -1.82
CA LEU A 44 -4.82 -5.72 -2.51
C LEU A 44 -5.50 -7.09 -2.46
N TYR A 45 -4.74 -8.19 -2.58
CA TYR A 45 -5.28 -9.53 -2.43
C TYR A 45 -5.84 -9.76 -1.02
N PHE A 46 -5.13 -9.29 0.01
CA PHE A 46 -5.60 -9.38 1.39
C PHE A 46 -6.90 -8.60 1.60
N MET A 47 -7.04 -7.43 0.97
CA MET A 47 -8.27 -6.62 1.06
C MET A 47 -9.41 -7.16 0.19
N ASN A 48 -9.07 -7.76 -0.95
CA ASN A 48 -10.00 -8.37 -1.89
C ASN A 48 -9.31 -9.45 -2.75
N PRO A 49 -9.48 -10.75 -2.43
CA PRO A 49 -8.80 -11.82 -3.16
C PRO A 49 -9.31 -11.99 -4.58
N LYS A 50 -10.52 -11.52 -4.89
CA LYS A 50 -11.16 -11.70 -6.21
C LYS A 50 -10.61 -10.75 -7.25
N ARG A 51 -10.37 -9.48 -6.90
CA ARG A 51 -9.88 -8.47 -7.86
C ARG A 51 -9.13 -7.33 -7.17
N ALA A 52 -8.07 -6.86 -7.81
CA ALA A 52 -7.41 -5.61 -7.42
C ALA A 52 -8.38 -4.43 -7.62
N ASN A 53 -8.58 -3.61 -6.59
CA ASN A 53 -9.36 -2.38 -6.62
C ASN A 53 -9.05 -1.49 -5.41
N LEU A 54 -9.60 -0.28 -5.41
CA LEU A 54 -9.38 0.71 -4.35
C LEU A 54 -10.40 0.64 -3.20
N ASN A 55 -11.34 -0.31 -3.17
CA ASN A 55 -12.43 -0.31 -2.19
C ASN A 55 -11.94 -0.35 -0.72
N PHE A 56 -10.69 -0.75 -0.50
CA PHE A 56 -10.08 -0.70 0.82
C PHE A 56 -10.02 0.71 1.42
N VAL A 57 -9.98 1.77 0.61
CA VAL A 57 -9.96 3.16 1.11
C VAL A 57 -11.29 3.54 1.80
N LYS A 58 -12.39 2.88 1.41
CA LYS A 58 -13.70 3.02 2.06
C LYS A 58 -13.79 2.26 3.38
N LYS A 59 -12.87 1.31 3.62
CA LYS A 59 -12.88 0.40 4.78
C LYS A 59 -11.71 0.69 5.73
N PHE A 60 -11.56 1.95 6.13
CA PHE A 60 -10.41 2.38 6.95
C PHE A 60 -10.26 1.61 8.27
N ILE A 61 -11.37 1.33 8.98
CA ILE A 61 -11.33 0.54 10.22
C ILE A 61 -10.81 -0.88 9.97
N TYR A 62 -11.25 -1.51 8.88
CA TYR A 62 -10.74 -2.82 8.51
C TYR A 62 -9.25 -2.73 8.15
N PHE A 63 -8.84 -1.72 7.39
CA PHE A 63 -7.44 -1.47 7.07
C PHE A 63 -6.55 -1.34 8.32
N THR A 64 -6.97 -0.59 9.34
CA THR A 64 -6.19 -0.45 10.58
C THR A 64 -6.13 -1.76 11.37
N TYR A 65 -7.22 -2.54 11.37
CA TYR A 65 -7.23 -3.89 11.93
C TYR A 65 -6.19 -4.80 11.24
N VAL A 66 -6.17 -4.82 9.90
CA VAL A 66 -5.16 -5.56 9.12
C VAL A 66 -3.76 -5.12 9.50
N LEU A 67 -3.51 -3.82 9.50
CA LEU A 67 -2.19 -3.27 9.81
C LEU A 67 -1.72 -3.67 11.21
N ASN A 68 -2.62 -3.67 12.20
CA ASN A 68 -2.30 -4.11 13.55
C ASN A 68 -2.05 -5.62 13.63
N ALA A 69 -2.84 -6.44 12.94
CA ALA A 69 -2.58 -7.88 12.83
C ALA A 69 -1.19 -8.16 12.26
N LEU A 70 -0.76 -7.40 11.25
CA LEU A 70 0.58 -7.50 10.65
C LEU A 70 1.70 -7.13 11.62
N LYS A 71 1.49 -6.20 12.55
CA LYS A 71 2.48 -5.82 13.59
C LYS A 71 2.84 -6.95 14.53
N HIS A 72 1.95 -7.92 14.73
CA HIS A 72 2.25 -9.09 15.56
C HIS A 72 3.19 -10.10 14.85
N HIS A 73 3.38 -9.97 13.55
CA HIS A 73 4.11 -10.95 12.73
C HIS A 73 5.29 -10.37 11.96
N LEU A 74 5.34 -9.04 11.79
CA LEU A 74 6.32 -8.34 10.98
C LEU A 74 6.98 -7.21 11.79
N LYS A 75 8.24 -6.92 11.46
CA LYS A 75 8.98 -5.79 12.05
C LYS A 75 8.37 -4.47 11.59
N ASN A 76 8.53 -3.41 12.39
CA ASN A 76 8.04 -2.08 12.04
C ASN A 76 8.65 -1.59 10.72
N GLN A 77 9.91 -1.95 10.42
CA GLN A 77 10.55 -1.62 9.14
C GLN A 77 9.79 -2.21 7.95
N THR A 78 9.43 -3.50 7.98
CA THR A 78 8.69 -4.16 6.92
C THR A 78 7.31 -3.52 6.72
N ILE A 79 6.61 -3.24 7.83
CA ILE A 79 5.29 -2.60 7.81
C ILE A 79 5.37 -1.19 7.24
N SER A 80 6.42 -0.45 7.59
CA SER A 80 6.66 0.89 7.03
C SER A 80 6.87 0.83 5.51
N GLY A 81 7.55 -0.20 5.01
CA GLY A 81 7.74 -0.45 3.57
C GLY A 81 6.39 -0.66 2.87
N TYR A 82 5.59 -1.63 3.34
CA TYR A 82 4.24 -1.85 2.81
C TYR A 82 3.39 -0.58 2.81
N MET A 83 3.38 0.16 3.93
CA MET A 83 2.59 1.39 4.06
C MET A 83 3.06 2.48 3.08
N LYS A 84 4.37 2.61 2.84
CA LYS A 84 4.91 3.53 1.82
C LYS A 84 4.45 3.14 0.42
N HIS A 85 4.55 1.86 0.08
CA HIS A 85 4.15 1.32 -1.22
C HIS A 85 2.65 1.53 -1.48
N ILE A 86 1.80 1.21 -0.50
CA ILE A 86 0.35 1.41 -0.58
C ILE A 86 0.01 2.90 -0.74
N ARG A 87 0.65 3.79 0.04
CA ARG A 87 0.43 5.25 -0.09
C ARG A 87 0.88 5.78 -1.45
N ARG A 88 1.99 5.28 -2.00
CA ARG A 88 2.44 5.68 -3.34
C ARG A 88 1.45 5.23 -4.40
N PHE A 89 0.92 4.02 -4.27
CA PHE A 89 -0.14 3.52 -5.15
C PHE A 89 -1.41 4.37 -5.09
N VAL A 90 -1.92 4.72 -3.91
CA VAL A 90 -3.09 5.61 -3.80
C VAL A 90 -2.78 7.01 -4.35
N ARG A 91 -1.58 7.53 -4.13
CA ARG A 91 -1.15 8.80 -4.71
C ARG A 91 -1.10 8.76 -6.24
N TYR A 92 -0.63 7.67 -6.83
CA TYR A 92 -0.67 7.45 -8.28
C TYR A 92 -2.11 7.55 -8.79
N GLN A 93 -3.05 6.88 -8.13
CA GLN A 93 -4.48 6.94 -8.49
C GLN A 93 -5.04 8.36 -8.41
N LEU A 94 -4.62 9.16 -7.43
CA LEU A 94 -5.06 10.55 -7.29
C LEU A 94 -4.46 11.51 -8.32
N LYS A 95 -3.23 11.27 -8.78
CA LYS A 95 -2.45 12.26 -9.54
C LYS A 95 -2.21 11.93 -11.01
N ALA A 96 -2.21 10.65 -11.36
CA ALA A 96 -1.80 10.15 -12.67
C ALA A 96 -2.90 9.32 -13.35
N THR A 97 -4.11 9.33 -12.80
CA THR A 97 -5.29 8.71 -13.40
C THR A 97 -6.45 9.71 -13.44
N ASN A 98 -7.50 9.40 -14.20
CA ASN A 98 -8.70 10.24 -14.30
C ASN A 98 -9.72 9.98 -13.17
N LEU A 99 -9.27 9.48 -12.02
CA LEU A 99 -10.16 9.08 -10.91
C LEU A 99 -11.07 10.23 -10.44
N SER A 100 -10.59 11.47 -10.41
CA SER A 100 -11.37 12.64 -9.98
C SER A 100 -12.59 12.90 -10.86
N VAL A 101 -12.53 12.52 -12.14
CA VAL A 101 -13.61 12.68 -13.12
C VAL A 101 -14.49 11.44 -13.16
N GLN A 102 -13.88 10.24 -13.12
CA GLN A 102 -14.59 8.97 -13.26
C GLN A 102 -15.36 8.56 -12.00
N ASP A 103 -14.80 8.80 -10.82
CA ASP A 103 -15.41 8.44 -9.53
C ASP A 103 -15.01 9.45 -8.44
N PRO A 104 -15.71 10.61 -8.39
CA PRO A 104 -15.42 11.67 -7.42
C PRO A 104 -15.54 11.22 -5.95
N GLU A 105 -16.46 10.30 -5.65
CA GLU A 105 -16.65 9.75 -4.31
C GLU A 105 -15.41 8.93 -3.90
N LEU A 106 -14.95 8.03 -4.77
CA LEU A 106 -13.74 7.26 -4.52
C LEU A 106 -12.49 8.16 -4.45
N PHE A 107 -12.43 9.23 -5.24
CA PHE A 107 -11.38 10.23 -5.15
C PHE A 107 -11.33 10.89 -3.76
N GLN A 108 -12.47 11.27 -3.20
CA GLN A 108 -12.55 11.83 -1.84
C GLN A 108 -12.09 10.82 -0.79
N HIS A 109 -12.50 9.55 -0.91
CA HIS A 109 -12.03 8.49 0.00
C HIS A 109 -10.51 8.24 -0.10
N CYS A 110 -9.95 8.26 -1.31
CA CYS A 110 -8.50 8.16 -1.51
C CYS A 110 -7.76 9.35 -0.88
N THR A 111 -8.30 10.56 -1.02
CA THR A 111 -7.75 11.78 -0.41
C THR A 111 -7.78 11.71 1.11
N PHE A 112 -8.92 11.31 1.69
CA PHE A 112 -9.05 11.08 3.12
C PHE A 112 -8.06 10.03 3.61
N PHE A 113 -7.98 8.88 2.92
CA PHE A 113 -7.02 7.82 3.23
C PHE A 113 -5.57 8.34 3.26
N MET A 114 -5.18 9.17 2.28
CA MET A 114 -3.85 9.77 2.24
C MET A 114 -3.58 10.73 3.41
N ASN A 115 -4.57 11.46 3.89
CA ASN A 115 -4.42 12.34 5.04
C ASN A 115 -4.25 11.52 6.33
N VAL A 116 -5.13 10.57 6.60
CA VAL A 116 -5.10 9.80 7.86
C VAL A 116 -3.91 8.86 7.96
N THR A 117 -3.46 8.28 6.84
CA THR A 117 -2.33 7.34 6.87
C THR A 117 -0.97 8.03 6.92
N ASP A 118 -0.90 9.36 6.76
CA ASP A 118 0.37 10.10 6.85
C ASP A 118 0.94 10.05 8.26
N ASP A 119 0.12 10.39 9.25
CA ASP A 119 0.53 10.37 10.66
C ASP A 119 0.79 8.94 11.17
N MET A 120 0.00 7.97 10.69
CA MET A 120 0.26 6.56 10.97
C MET A 120 1.64 6.13 10.46
N LEU A 121 1.98 6.48 9.22
CA LEU A 121 3.29 6.13 8.64
C LEU A 121 4.44 6.83 9.38
N LYS A 122 4.29 8.10 9.76
CA LYS A 122 5.30 8.82 10.57
C LYS A 122 5.60 8.09 11.88
N ARG A 123 4.55 7.66 12.60
CA ARG A 123 4.70 6.91 13.85
C ARG A 123 5.41 5.57 13.65
N ILE A 124 5.00 4.79 12.65
CA ILE A 124 5.60 3.48 12.35
C ILE A 124 7.08 3.65 11.95
N THR A 125 7.38 4.66 11.13
CA THR A 125 8.76 4.94 10.69
C THR A 125 9.66 5.31 11.88
N LYS A 126 9.15 6.13 12.83
CA LYS A 126 9.88 6.46 14.06
C LYS A 126 10.20 5.23 14.91
N LEU A 127 9.24 4.30 15.02
CA LEU A 127 9.46 3.02 15.72
C LEU A 127 10.49 2.15 15.00
N ALA A 128 10.41 2.05 13.67
CA ALA A 128 11.37 1.31 12.86
C ALA A 128 12.81 1.86 12.99
N SER A 129 12.99 3.18 13.04
CA SER A 129 14.32 3.77 13.25
C SER A 129 14.89 3.40 14.63
N ARG A 130 14.07 3.35 15.68
CA ARG A 130 14.50 2.94 17.03
C ARG A 130 14.91 1.47 17.09
N GLU A 131 14.21 0.58 16.38
CA GLU A 131 14.58 -0.84 16.26
C GLU A 131 15.98 -1.05 15.67
N ASN A 132 16.42 -0.12 14.82
CA ASN A 132 17.74 -0.18 14.17
C ASN A 132 18.85 0.40 15.06
N VAL A 133 18.54 1.37 15.93
CA VAL A 133 19.52 2.00 16.84
C VAL A 133 19.89 1.06 17.99
N GLY A 134 18.95 0.28 18.52
CA GLY A 134 19.22 -0.70 19.60
C GLY A 134 20.00 -1.95 19.18
N LYS A 135 20.53 -1.99 17.95
CA LYS A 135 21.29 -3.12 17.38
C LYS A 135 22.74 -2.76 17.03
N ARG A 136 23.19 -1.56 17.40
CA ARG A 136 24.58 -1.14 17.27
C ARG A 136 25.26 -1.18 18.63
#